data_AF-A0AAJ2LA38-F1
#
_entry.id   AF-A0AAJ2LA38-F1
#
_cell.length_a   1.000
_cell.length_b   1.000
_cell.length_c   1.000
_cell.angle_alpha   90.00
_cell.angle_beta   90.00
_cell.angle_gamma   90.00
#
_symmetry.space_group_name_H-M   'P 1'
#
loop_
_entity.id
_entity.type
_entity.pdbx_description
1 polymer ?
#
loop_
_entity_poly.entity_id
_entity_poly.type
_entity_poly.pdbx_seq_one_letter_code
_entity_poly.pdbx_strand_id
1 'polypeptide(L)'
;MDFIDHLIFTTNTDNVRDQYPPLLSDYAGRPVSANPPDVLGLPGRDSDPVVLPVALPVIPDTGSFDAATRANYIFYEDPLVIDKAIQRHWFDMTRGPINLLTADGTRAFEGSDAPPYHLIYAYMIENTRIAQIIGRLIHLFQHDEALGVASATDPMQQQAAQWINNTESLFYKTLSNTSYRNIAGDLRFGPEGGRRNAYQRMFGMELAFGDASNAEFPYYKAKTANREFVLLFEQLLAELWQAYINANNTSGANTTDYQRIIDMATKIRQILLARRGGNGTLTLQNYRYMNLSRQEYASVGFMTWLMYIVSTDSPLVNFLGCQANTASERLDNIGKKVGLEAHKKSQALFDMAAPMATILRNIEFGTFELTAPSVWIRNVIESQRGLPGVTPDPAERDALLDILTVINNWEKATGHKIKNPEANITGTVRVQSNGARVNPALN
;
A
#
# COMPACT_ATOMS: atom_id res chain seq x y z
N MET A 1 6.39 -6.96 -4.35
CA MET A 1 6.42 -7.00 -2.88
C MET A 1 5.43 -5.98 -2.34
N ASP A 2 4.56 -6.41 -1.43
CA ASP A 2 3.70 -5.52 -0.67
C ASP A 2 4.42 -5.01 0.60
N PHE A 3 3.78 -4.13 1.38
CA PHE A 3 4.36 -3.58 2.61
C PHE A 3 4.74 -4.69 3.61
N ILE A 4 3.95 -5.76 3.69
CA ILE A 4 4.15 -6.86 4.63
C ILE A 4 5.38 -7.67 4.23
N ASP A 5 5.58 -7.90 2.94
CA ASP A 5 6.79 -8.53 2.43
C ASP A 5 8.04 -7.77 2.87
N HIS A 6 8.04 -6.44 2.75
CA HIS A 6 9.15 -5.62 3.20
C HIS A 6 9.36 -5.70 4.72
N LEU A 7 8.29 -5.80 5.52
CA LEU A 7 8.41 -5.99 6.97
C LEU A 7 9.03 -7.35 7.33
N ILE A 8 8.57 -8.42 6.70
CA ILE A 8 9.11 -9.77 6.89
C ILE A 8 10.59 -9.78 6.53
N PHE A 9 10.95 -9.19 5.38
CA PHE A 9 12.34 -9.04 4.97
C PHE A 9 13.16 -8.34 6.06
N THR A 10 12.72 -7.18 6.55
CA THR A 10 13.45 -6.44 7.59
C THR A 10 13.52 -7.13 8.95
N THR A 11 12.59 -8.06 9.22
CA THR A 11 12.57 -8.85 10.46
C THR A 11 13.56 -10.01 10.39
N ASN A 12 13.72 -10.61 9.21
CA ASN A 12 14.49 -11.83 9.00
C ASN A 12 15.97 -11.60 8.63
N THR A 13 16.35 -10.38 8.26
CA THR A 13 17.74 -10.07 7.93
C THR A 13 18.53 -9.67 9.19
N ASP A 14 19.49 -10.52 9.59
CA ASP A 14 20.43 -10.24 10.68
C ASP A 14 21.34 -9.04 10.37
N ASN A 15 21.67 -8.28 11.42
CA ASN A 15 22.81 -7.35 11.53
C ASN A 15 23.13 -6.49 10.31
N VAL A 16 22.67 -5.25 10.35
CA VAL A 16 23.05 -4.24 9.36
C VAL A 16 24.24 -3.38 9.79
N ARG A 17 24.65 -3.43 11.06
CA ARG A 17 25.86 -2.75 11.54
C ARG A 17 26.51 -3.55 12.65
N ASP A 18 27.83 -3.67 12.60
CA ASP A 18 28.71 -4.32 13.61
C ASP A 18 28.57 -3.78 15.05
N GLN A 19 27.67 -2.82 15.32
CA GLN A 19 27.57 -2.09 16.60
C GLN A 19 26.14 -1.96 17.16
N TYR A 20 25.13 -2.53 16.49
CA TYR A 20 23.76 -2.52 17.04
C TYR A 20 23.30 -3.96 17.26
N PRO A 21 22.71 -4.27 18.43
CA PRO A 21 22.24 -5.63 18.69
C PRO A 21 21.17 -6.01 17.65
N PRO A 22 21.17 -7.27 17.18
CA PRO A 22 20.14 -7.76 16.29
C PRO A 22 18.76 -7.51 16.88
N LEU A 23 17.79 -7.23 16.00
CA LEU A 23 16.38 -7.41 16.34
C LEU A 23 16.16 -8.92 16.44
N LEU A 24 16.56 -9.52 17.56
CA LEU A 24 16.26 -10.91 17.85
C LEU A 24 14.74 -10.99 18.00
N SER A 25 14.07 -11.41 16.93
CA SER A 25 12.72 -11.90 17.00
C SER A 25 12.81 -13.39 17.32
N ASP A 26 11.99 -13.85 18.27
CA ASP A 26 11.82 -15.28 18.52
C ASP A 26 11.16 -16.03 17.34
N TYR A 27 10.91 -15.30 16.23
CA TYR A 27 10.42 -15.78 14.93
C TYR A 27 11.40 -16.73 14.24
N ALA A 28 12.70 -16.57 14.52
CA ALA A 28 13.69 -17.58 14.18
C ALA A 28 13.67 -18.65 15.27
N GLY A 29 12.96 -19.76 15.04
CA GLY A 29 13.05 -20.95 15.89
C GLY A 29 14.50 -21.25 16.28
N ARG A 30 14.82 -21.03 17.55
CA ARG A 30 16.17 -21.02 18.15
C ARG A 30 16.90 -22.38 18.02
N PRO A 31 18.26 -22.44 18.12
CA PRO A 31 18.97 -22.00 19.31
C PRO A 31 20.14 -21.03 19.07
N VAL A 32 20.11 -19.96 19.87
CA VAL A 32 21.31 -19.29 20.35
C VAL A 32 21.98 -20.24 21.34
N SER A 33 23.18 -20.74 21.00
CA SER A 33 24.21 -21.04 21.98
C SER A 33 25.56 -20.60 21.40
N ALA A 34 26.07 -19.47 21.89
CA ALA A 34 27.21 -19.37 22.81
C ALA A 34 28.52 -19.27 22.01
N ASN A 35 29.18 -18.10 21.94
CA ASN A 35 29.84 -17.45 23.05
C ASN A 35 29.85 -15.90 22.88
N PRO A 36 29.80 -15.16 23.98
CA PRO A 36 31.03 -14.59 24.53
C PRO A 36 31.36 -15.32 25.85
N PRO A 37 32.53 -15.15 26.50
CA PRO A 37 33.48 -14.04 26.34
C PRO A 37 34.96 -14.47 26.43
N ASP A 38 35.86 -13.50 26.33
CA ASP A 38 37.16 -13.53 27.00
C ASP A 38 36.95 -13.60 28.53
N VAL A 39 36.52 -14.74 29.08
CA VAL A 39 36.56 -15.04 30.52
C VAL A 39 36.85 -16.54 30.73
N LEU A 40 38.10 -16.82 31.08
CA LEU A 40 38.67 -17.97 31.79
C LEU A 40 37.73 -19.14 32.21
N GLY A 41 37.92 -20.28 31.54
CA GLY A 41 38.19 -21.61 32.12
C GLY A 41 37.12 -22.37 32.92
N LEU A 42 36.45 -23.35 32.28
CA LEU A 42 35.96 -24.58 32.94
C LEU A 42 36.17 -25.80 32.02
N PRO A 43 36.76 -26.92 32.50
CA PRO A 43 37.08 -28.08 31.68
C PRO A 43 35.95 -29.13 31.69
N GLY A 44 35.64 -29.67 30.50
CA GLY A 44 34.87 -30.90 30.33
C GLY A 44 33.58 -30.73 29.51
N ARG A 45 33.70 -30.75 28.18
CA ARG A 45 32.59 -31.23 27.34
C ARG A 45 33.11 -31.77 26.02
N ASP A 46 32.82 -33.04 25.79
CA ASP A 46 33.21 -33.80 24.60
C ASP A 46 32.74 -33.15 23.30
N SER A 47 33.62 -33.25 22.30
CA SER A 47 33.46 -32.73 20.94
C SER A 47 32.50 -33.59 20.11
N ASP A 48 31.26 -33.16 19.97
CA ASP A 48 30.38 -33.65 18.91
C ASP A 48 30.76 -32.97 17.57
N PRO A 49 30.68 -33.67 16.43
CA PRO A 49 31.06 -33.13 15.13
C PRO A 49 30.14 -31.97 14.74
N VAL A 50 30.76 -30.84 14.36
CA VAL A 50 30.09 -29.65 13.84
C VAL A 50 29.35 -30.03 12.56
N VAL A 51 28.02 -30.14 12.65
CA VAL A 51 27.15 -30.17 11.47
C VAL A 51 27.19 -28.76 10.88
N LEU A 52 27.89 -28.60 9.77
CA LEU A 52 27.91 -27.33 9.03
C LEU A 52 26.47 -27.00 8.59
N PRO A 53 26.02 -25.74 8.73
CA PRO A 53 24.68 -25.34 8.34
C PRO A 53 24.46 -25.62 6.85
N VAL A 54 23.37 -26.32 6.55
CA VAL A 54 22.90 -26.52 5.18
C VAL A 54 22.55 -25.15 4.61
N ALA A 55 23.16 -24.78 3.48
CA ALA A 55 22.89 -23.52 2.80
C ALA A 55 21.40 -23.43 2.45
N LEU A 56 20.75 -22.34 2.86
CA LEU A 56 19.36 -22.06 2.49
C LEU A 56 19.25 -21.83 0.98
N PRO A 57 18.16 -22.28 0.35
CA PRO A 57 17.98 -22.17 -1.09
C PRO A 57 17.96 -20.70 -1.54
N VAL A 58 18.60 -20.45 -2.69
CA VAL A 58 18.67 -19.16 -3.38
C VAL A 58 17.26 -18.70 -3.74
N ILE A 59 16.86 -17.52 -3.25
CA ILE A 59 15.55 -16.91 -3.53
C ILE A 59 15.67 -16.12 -4.84
N PRO A 60 14.99 -16.55 -5.93
CA PRO A 60 14.93 -15.74 -7.14
C PRO A 60 14.12 -14.46 -6.87
N ASP A 61 14.46 -13.39 -7.58
CA ASP A 61 13.82 -12.07 -7.57
C ASP A 61 12.38 -12.12 -8.12
N THR A 62 11.51 -12.86 -7.44
CA THR A 62 10.07 -13.01 -7.75
C THR A 62 9.15 -12.36 -6.72
N GLY A 63 9.69 -11.54 -5.80
CA GLY A 63 8.94 -10.38 -5.30
C GLY A 63 7.73 -10.57 -4.38
N SER A 64 7.56 -11.67 -3.64
CA SER A 64 6.60 -11.77 -2.50
C SER A 64 6.87 -13.02 -1.63
N PHE A 65 6.56 -12.97 -0.33
CA PHE A 65 6.60 -14.16 0.55
C PHE A 65 5.34 -15.02 0.36
N ASP A 66 5.47 -16.33 0.60
CA ASP A 66 4.31 -17.23 0.54
C ASP A 66 3.22 -16.83 1.56
N ALA A 67 1.99 -17.28 1.31
CA ALA A 67 0.83 -16.91 2.12
C ALA A 67 0.95 -17.37 3.58
N ALA A 68 1.58 -18.52 3.83
CA ALA A 68 1.75 -19.06 5.17
C ALA A 68 2.72 -18.19 6.00
N THR A 69 3.84 -17.77 5.39
CA THR A 69 4.83 -16.89 5.99
C THR A 69 4.23 -15.52 6.32
N ARG A 70 3.42 -14.95 5.40
CA ARG A 70 2.72 -13.69 5.67
C ARG A 70 1.67 -13.81 6.78
N ALA A 71 0.93 -14.91 6.82
CA ALA A 71 -0.04 -15.16 7.87
C ALA A 71 0.66 -15.27 9.24
N ASN A 72 1.70 -16.11 9.35
CA ASN A 72 2.46 -16.27 10.59
C ASN A 72 3.02 -14.93 11.10
N TYR A 73 3.43 -14.04 10.19
CA TYR A 73 3.97 -12.73 10.57
C TYR A 73 2.89 -11.79 11.12
N ILE A 74 1.73 -11.74 10.47
CA ILE A 74 0.64 -10.83 10.84
C ILE A 74 -0.06 -11.25 12.12
N PHE A 75 -0.13 -12.56 12.38
CA PHE A 75 -0.66 -13.15 13.60
C PHE A 75 0.41 -13.37 14.67
N TYR A 76 1.59 -12.77 14.54
CA TYR A 76 2.66 -12.95 15.51
C TYR A 76 2.27 -12.42 16.89
N GLU A 77 2.64 -13.12 17.95
CA GLU A 77 2.14 -12.85 19.30
C GLU A 77 2.60 -11.49 19.88
N ASP A 78 3.83 -11.07 19.59
CA ASP A 78 4.39 -9.83 20.15
C ASP A 78 4.28 -8.64 19.17
N PRO A 79 3.41 -7.65 19.44
CA PRO A 79 3.30 -6.46 18.61
C PRO A 79 4.55 -5.56 18.64
N LEU A 80 5.45 -5.70 19.62
CA LEU A 80 6.71 -4.95 19.67
C LEU A 80 7.68 -5.40 18.58
N VAL A 81 7.70 -6.69 18.23
CA VAL A 81 8.50 -7.20 17.12
C VAL A 81 8.06 -6.54 15.82
N ILE A 82 6.75 -6.50 15.59
CA ILE A 82 6.16 -5.87 14.40
C ILE A 82 6.45 -4.36 14.41
N ASP A 83 6.26 -3.67 15.53
CA ASP A 83 6.58 -2.23 15.62
C ASP A 83 8.06 -1.93 15.33
N LYS A 84 8.98 -2.76 15.85
CA LYS A 84 10.42 -2.63 15.58
C LYS A 84 10.74 -2.91 14.11
N ALA A 85 10.11 -3.90 13.48
CA ALA A 85 10.27 -4.19 12.06
C ALA A 85 9.78 -3.04 11.18
N ILE A 86 8.63 -2.46 11.53
CA ILE A 86 8.11 -1.27 10.88
C ILE A 86 9.20 -0.16 11.02
N GLN A 87 9.64 0.18 12.24
CA GLN A 87 10.69 1.19 12.49
C GLN A 87 11.98 0.95 11.71
N ARG A 88 12.41 -0.31 11.67
CA ARG A 88 13.57 -0.77 10.92
C ARG A 88 13.41 -0.51 9.43
N HIS A 89 12.30 -0.93 8.85
CA HIS A 89 12.01 -0.75 7.44
C HIS A 89 12.04 0.72 7.01
N TRP A 90 11.46 1.63 7.80
CA TRP A 90 11.56 3.06 7.50
C TRP A 90 12.98 3.60 7.58
N PHE A 91 13.73 3.20 8.61
CA PHE A 91 15.13 3.59 8.74
C PHE A 91 15.94 3.14 7.52
N ASP A 92 15.72 1.90 7.09
CA ASP A 92 16.37 1.25 5.96
C ASP A 92 16.10 1.96 4.64
N MET A 93 14.84 2.28 4.36
CA MET A 93 14.47 3.06 3.18
C MET A 93 15.08 4.47 3.17
N THR A 94 15.20 5.13 4.32
CA THR A 94 15.53 6.56 4.39
C THR A 94 17.02 6.88 4.56
N ARG A 95 17.87 5.87 4.72
CA ARG A 95 19.30 6.06 5.04
C ARG A 95 20.26 5.22 4.20
N GLY A 96 19.83 4.66 3.06
CA GLY A 96 20.59 3.67 2.27
C GLY A 96 22.07 3.97 1.99
N PRO A 97 22.86 2.99 1.52
CA PRO A 97 22.50 1.60 1.31
C PRO A 97 22.62 0.81 2.61
N ILE A 98 22.01 -0.35 2.61
CA ILE A 98 22.44 -1.39 3.52
C ILE A 98 23.34 -2.33 2.75
N ASN A 99 24.44 -2.77 3.36
CA ASN A 99 25.12 -4.01 2.95
C ASN A 99 24.22 -5.24 3.24
N LEU A 100 22.91 -5.13 3.03
CA LEU A 100 22.00 -6.26 2.93
C LEU A 100 22.08 -6.68 1.48
N LEU A 101 23.07 -7.54 1.25
CA LEU A 101 23.10 -8.32 0.05
C LEU A 101 21.85 -9.22 0.11
N THR A 102 20.98 -9.12 -0.89
CA THR A 102 20.04 -10.18 -1.24
C THR A 102 20.82 -11.47 -1.51
N ALA A 103 20.13 -12.61 -1.62
CA ALA A 103 20.78 -13.92 -1.78
C ALA A 103 21.74 -14.02 -2.99
N ASP A 104 21.57 -13.13 -3.98
CA ASP A 104 22.37 -12.98 -5.19
C ASP A 104 23.49 -11.92 -5.09
N GLY A 105 23.69 -11.27 -3.94
CA GLY A 105 24.73 -10.25 -3.77
C GLY A 105 24.32 -8.84 -4.23
N THR A 106 23.05 -8.58 -4.52
CA THR A 106 22.57 -7.24 -4.90
C THR A 106 22.07 -6.46 -3.68
N ARG A 107 22.03 -5.12 -3.74
CA ARG A 107 21.59 -4.31 -2.60
C ARG A 107 20.06 -4.29 -2.57
N ALA A 108 19.47 -4.65 -1.43
CA ALA A 108 18.02 -4.65 -1.28
C ALA A 108 17.36 -3.25 -1.43
N PHE A 109 18.09 -2.18 -1.12
CA PHE A 109 17.67 -0.80 -1.34
C PHE A 109 18.89 0.07 -1.70
N GLU A 110 18.85 0.69 -2.87
CA GLU A 110 19.79 1.71 -3.29
C GLU A 110 19.23 3.11 -3.05
N GLY A 111 20.10 4.08 -2.78
CA GLY A 111 19.69 5.46 -2.56
C GLY A 111 19.02 6.11 -3.79
N SER A 112 19.27 5.55 -4.97
CA SER A 112 18.69 5.91 -6.27
C SER A 112 17.32 5.29 -6.54
N ASP A 113 16.89 4.29 -5.75
CA ASP A 113 15.63 3.60 -5.99
C ASP A 113 14.43 4.50 -5.75
N ALA A 114 13.32 4.20 -6.42
CA ALA A 114 12.04 4.81 -6.14
C ALA A 114 11.48 4.29 -4.80
N PRO A 115 10.79 5.12 -4.01
CA PRO A 115 10.07 4.64 -2.84
C PRO A 115 9.00 3.63 -3.26
N PRO A 116 8.89 2.48 -2.56
CA PRO A 116 7.96 1.43 -2.97
C PRO A 116 6.49 1.79 -2.75
N TYR A 117 6.20 2.86 -2.00
CA TYR A 117 4.86 3.25 -1.56
C TYR A 117 4.37 4.53 -2.21
N HIS A 118 3.06 4.61 -2.45
CA HIS A 118 2.41 5.82 -2.91
C HIS A 118 1.10 6.08 -2.15
N LEU A 119 0.87 7.32 -1.71
CA LEU A 119 -0.24 7.73 -0.85
C LEU A 119 -1.62 7.41 -1.43
N ILE A 120 -1.73 7.33 -2.76
CA ILE A 120 -2.98 6.98 -3.45
C ILE A 120 -3.51 5.60 -3.05
N TYR A 121 -2.61 4.65 -2.76
CA TYR A 121 -3.00 3.31 -2.31
C TYR A 121 -3.83 3.44 -1.04
N ALA A 122 -3.29 4.17 -0.05
CA ALA A 122 -3.96 4.37 1.23
C ALA A 122 -5.28 5.13 1.05
N TYR A 123 -5.34 6.14 0.16
CA TYR A 123 -6.59 6.84 -0.15
C TYR A 123 -7.67 5.88 -0.67
N MET A 124 -7.35 5.00 -1.62
CA MET A 124 -8.32 4.07 -2.22
C MET A 124 -8.82 3.06 -1.20
N ILE A 125 -7.90 2.45 -0.44
CA ILE A 125 -8.26 1.49 0.60
C ILE A 125 -9.08 2.16 1.70
N GLU A 126 -8.69 3.36 2.17
CA GLU A 126 -9.42 4.04 3.24
C GLU A 126 -10.83 4.46 2.79
N ASN A 127 -11.03 4.82 1.51
CA ASN A 127 -12.36 5.12 0.95
C ASN A 127 -13.38 3.97 1.05
N THR A 128 -12.93 2.74 1.29
CA THR A 128 -13.82 1.58 1.52
C THR A 128 -14.50 1.60 2.89
N ARG A 129 -14.10 2.51 3.79
CA ARG A 129 -14.44 2.56 5.23
C ARG A 129 -13.77 1.49 6.07
N ILE A 130 -12.81 0.73 5.54
CA ILE A 130 -12.16 -0.36 6.28
C ILE A 130 -11.59 0.08 7.64
N ALA A 131 -10.98 1.26 7.73
CA ALA A 131 -10.44 1.76 9.01
C ALA A 131 -11.54 2.00 10.05
N GLN A 132 -12.68 2.57 9.67
CA GLN A 132 -13.80 2.81 10.60
C GLN A 132 -14.48 1.50 11.01
N ILE A 133 -14.67 0.58 10.06
CA ILE A 133 -15.27 -0.73 10.30
C ILE A 133 -14.40 -1.54 11.27
N ILE A 134 -13.10 -1.62 11.01
CA ILE A 134 -12.17 -2.35 11.89
C ILE A 134 -12.02 -1.63 13.23
N GLY A 135 -11.98 -0.30 13.27
CA GLY A 135 -11.96 0.44 14.54
C GLY A 135 -13.19 0.13 15.41
N ARG A 136 -14.38 0.04 14.79
CA ARG A 136 -15.62 -0.36 15.49
C ARG A 136 -15.60 -1.82 15.90
N LEU A 137 -15.05 -2.71 15.07
CA LEU A 137 -14.84 -4.13 15.41
C LEU A 137 -13.99 -4.27 16.67
N ILE A 138 -12.83 -3.62 16.71
CA ILE A 138 -11.91 -3.67 17.86
C ILE A 138 -12.63 -3.12 19.11
N HIS A 139 -13.33 -1.99 18.98
CA HIS A 139 -14.08 -1.42 20.09
C HIS A 139 -15.12 -2.40 20.65
N LEU A 140 -15.94 -3.01 19.77
CA LEU A 140 -16.95 -3.99 20.18
C LEU A 140 -16.32 -5.24 20.79
N PHE A 141 -15.22 -5.76 20.24
CA PHE A 141 -14.54 -6.93 20.77
C PHE A 141 -13.95 -6.69 22.17
N GLN A 142 -13.44 -5.48 22.44
CA GLN A 142 -12.82 -5.15 23.75
C GLN A 142 -13.83 -4.77 24.83
N HIS A 143 -15.01 -4.26 24.47
CA HIS A 143 -15.97 -3.68 25.42
C HIS A 143 -17.31 -4.41 25.50
N ASP A 144 -17.56 -5.35 24.59
CA ASP A 144 -18.81 -6.09 24.49
C ASP A 144 -18.54 -7.54 24.02
N GLU A 145 -19.51 -8.42 24.20
CA GLU A 145 -19.45 -9.81 23.72
C GLU A 145 -20.29 -10.01 22.43
N ALA A 146 -20.77 -8.92 21.82
CA ALA A 146 -21.63 -8.92 20.64
C ALA A 146 -21.03 -9.66 19.42
N LEU A 147 -19.71 -9.79 19.36
CA LEU A 147 -19.00 -10.49 18.27
C LEU A 147 -18.66 -11.96 18.61
N GLY A 148 -19.04 -12.42 19.82
CA GLY A 148 -18.65 -13.71 20.37
C GLY A 148 -17.35 -13.65 21.16
N VAL A 149 -17.08 -14.71 21.92
CA VAL A 149 -15.88 -14.85 22.76
C VAL A 149 -14.91 -15.80 22.06
N ALA A 150 -13.67 -15.34 21.86
CA ALA A 150 -12.61 -16.17 21.27
C ALA A 150 -12.21 -17.30 22.22
N SER A 151 -12.25 -18.53 21.74
CA SER A 151 -11.85 -19.71 22.50
C SER A 151 -10.34 -19.75 22.74
N ALA A 152 -9.95 -19.99 24.00
CA ALA A 152 -8.56 -20.20 24.39
C ALA A 152 -8.00 -21.55 23.93
N THR A 153 -8.78 -22.44 23.33
CA THR A 153 -8.32 -23.77 22.85
C THR A 153 -8.37 -23.92 21.33
N ASP A 154 -8.96 -22.96 20.61
CA ASP A 154 -9.02 -22.96 19.14
C ASP A 154 -7.92 -22.04 18.60
N PRO A 155 -6.88 -22.56 17.95
CA PRO A 155 -5.77 -21.75 17.43
C PRO A 155 -6.21 -20.64 16.48
N MET A 156 -7.26 -20.84 15.69
CA MET A 156 -7.75 -19.83 14.74
C MET A 156 -8.38 -18.65 15.48
N GLN A 157 -9.09 -18.92 16.57
CA GLN A 157 -9.70 -17.88 17.40
C GLN A 157 -8.66 -17.14 18.25
N GLN A 158 -7.62 -17.85 18.72
CA GLN A 158 -6.45 -17.23 19.35
C GLN A 158 -5.77 -16.24 18.39
N GLN A 159 -5.52 -16.64 17.15
CA GLN A 159 -4.93 -15.77 16.12
C GLN A 159 -5.82 -14.56 15.84
N ALA A 160 -7.15 -14.73 15.76
CA ALA A 160 -8.07 -13.60 15.59
C ALA A 160 -7.95 -12.59 16.74
N ALA A 161 -7.95 -13.06 18.00
CA ALA A 161 -7.79 -12.21 19.17
C ALA A 161 -6.41 -11.52 19.22
N GLN A 162 -5.33 -12.25 18.89
CA GLN A 162 -3.97 -11.70 18.79
C GLN A 162 -3.90 -10.57 17.76
N TRP A 163 -4.47 -10.76 16.57
CA TRP A 163 -4.48 -9.73 15.55
C TRP A 163 -5.23 -8.47 15.98
N ILE A 164 -6.38 -8.62 16.67
CA ILE A 164 -7.15 -7.50 17.21
C ILE A 164 -6.27 -6.69 18.19
N ASN A 165 -5.66 -7.37 19.15
CA ASN A 165 -4.79 -6.75 20.16
C ASN A 165 -3.56 -6.09 19.52
N ASN A 166 -2.95 -6.74 18.53
CA ASN A 166 -1.82 -6.20 17.79
C ASN A 166 -2.21 -4.96 17.00
N THR A 167 -3.35 -4.98 16.32
CA THR A 167 -3.83 -3.86 15.52
C THR A 167 -4.10 -2.64 16.40
N GLU A 168 -4.74 -2.84 17.54
CA GLU A 168 -4.94 -1.78 18.55
C GLU A 168 -3.59 -1.23 19.03
N SER A 169 -2.70 -2.13 19.45
CA SER A 169 -1.36 -1.80 19.95
C SER A 169 -0.46 -1.15 18.91
N LEU A 170 -0.67 -1.41 17.63
CA LEU A 170 0.15 -0.84 16.57
C LEU A 170 -0.40 0.50 16.11
N PHE A 171 -1.71 0.62 15.88
CA PHE A 171 -2.29 1.72 15.09
C PHE A 171 -3.29 2.59 15.85
N TYR A 172 -3.89 2.10 16.94
CA TYR A 172 -4.88 2.84 17.71
C TYR A 172 -4.36 3.36 19.06
N LYS A 173 -3.21 2.87 19.54
CA LYS A 173 -2.53 3.46 20.69
C LYS A 173 -1.93 4.83 20.38
N THR A 174 -1.81 5.66 21.40
CA THR A 174 -0.98 6.87 21.34
C THR A 174 0.49 6.47 21.22
N LEU A 175 1.12 6.83 20.10
CA LEU A 175 2.52 6.53 19.84
C LEU A 175 3.44 7.55 20.52
N SER A 176 4.65 7.10 20.90
CA SER A 176 5.73 8.01 21.32
C SER A 176 6.08 9.01 20.21
N ASN A 177 6.59 10.19 20.59
CA ASN A 177 7.09 11.20 19.65
C ASN A 177 8.27 10.70 18.80
N THR A 178 9.01 9.69 19.28
CA THR A 178 10.12 9.06 18.55
C THR A 178 9.65 8.05 17.50
N SER A 179 8.40 7.58 17.57
CA SER A 179 7.86 6.68 16.55
C SER A 179 7.59 7.46 15.29
N TYR A 180 8.26 7.11 14.22
CA TYR A 180 8.07 7.71 12.91
C TYR A 180 6.68 7.43 12.30
N ARG A 181 5.91 6.45 12.80
CA ARG A 181 4.48 6.30 12.47
C ARG A 181 3.60 7.34 13.16
N ASN A 182 4.10 8.03 14.18
CA ASN A 182 3.37 9.06 14.89
C ASN A 182 3.15 10.29 14.00
N ILE A 183 2.00 10.30 13.32
CA ILE A 183 1.51 11.41 12.52
C ILE A 183 0.50 12.28 13.28
N ALA A 184 0.17 11.91 14.51
CA ALA A 184 -0.73 12.62 15.42
C ALA A 184 0.05 13.45 16.45
N GLY A 185 -0.67 14.20 17.28
CA GLY A 185 -0.12 15.03 18.37
C GLY A 185 -1.00 16.26 18.59
N ASP A 186 -0.76 17.02 19.66
CA ASP A 186 -1.64 18.13 20.05
C ASP A 186 -1.78 19.24 18.98
N LEU A 187 -0.78 19.34 18.10
CA LEU A 187 -0.79 20.29 16.98
C LEU A 187 -1.47 19.74 15.71
N ARG A 188 -1.98 18.50 15.74
CA ARG A 188 -2.52 17.78 14.57
C ARG A 188 -3.87 17.14 14.91
N PHE A 189 -4.74 16.99 13.91
CA PHE A 189 -6.11 16.47 14.05
C PHE A 189 -6.18 14.93 14.19
N GLY A 190 -5.37 14.37 15.08
CA GLY A 190 -5.24 12.92 15.24
C GLY A 190 -4.69 12.20 13.99
N PRO A 191 -4.63 10.87 14.01
CA PRO A 191 -4.08 10.10 12.89
C PRO A 191 -4.97 10.15 11.64
N GLU A 192 -6.29 10.03 11.77
CA GLU A 192 -7.22 10.11 10.63
C GLU A 192 -7.24 11.50 9.99
N GLY A 193 -7.32 12.57 10.78
CA GLY A 193 -7.24 13.94 10.25
C GLY A 193 -5.90 14.23 9.57
N GLY A 194 -4.80 13.63 10.06
CA GLY A 194 -3.50 13.65 9.41
C GLY A 194 -3.50 13.01 8.02
N ARG A 195 -4.14 11.84 7.86
CA ARG A 195 -4.29 11.17 6.55
C ARG A 195 -5.20 11.93 5.60
N ARG A 196 -6.38 12.36 6.05
CA ARG A 196 -7.31 13.20 5.27
C ARG A 196 -6.66 14.49 4.79
N ASN A 197 -5.85 15.14 5.63
CA ASN A 197 -5.04 16.29 5.23
C ASN A 197 -4.02 15.94 4.13
N ALA A 198 -3.33 14.81 4.26
CA ALA A 198 -2.37 14.37 3.26
C ALA A 198 -3.03 14.10 1.90
N TYR A 199 -4.19 13.41 1.87
CA TYR A 199 -4.96 13.17 0.65
C TYR A 199 -5.42 14.48 -0.01
N GLN A 200 -5.96 15.40 0.80
CA GLN A 200 -6.42 16.69 0.31
C GLN A 200 -5.25 17.50 -0.28
N ARG A 201 -4.08 17.48 0.35
CA ARG A 201 -2.90 18.20 -0.16
C ARG A 201 -2.37 17.59 -1.45
N MET A 202 -2.24 16.26 -1.48
CA MET A 202 -1.59 15.54 -2.58
C MET A 202 -2.48 15.44 -3.83
N PHE A 203 -3.79 15.25 -3.66
CA PHE A 203 -4.71 14.98 -4.77
C PHE A 203 -5.86 15.97 -4.88
N GLY A 204 -6.02 16.88 -3.91
CA GLY A 204 -7.23 17.73 -3.85
C GLY A 204 -8.50 16.95 -3.51
N MET A 205 -8.39 15.70 -3.07
CA MET A 205 -9.50 14.78 -2.87
C MET A 205 -9.83 14.62 -1.37
N GLU A 206 -11.11 14.40 -1.08
CA GLU A 206 -11.62 14.04 0.24
C GLU A 206 -12.10 12.58 0.22
N LEU A 207 -12.20 11.95 1.39
CA LEU A 207 -12.84 10.64 1.50
C LEU A 207 -14.35 10.78 1.26
N ALA A 208 -14.98 9.76 0.68
CA ALA A 208 -16.42 9.76 0.34
C ALA A 208 -17.36 9.72 1.56
N PHE A 209 -16.80 9.67 2.77
CA PHE A 209 -17.53 9.55 4.03
C PHE A 209 -16.96 10.45 5.11
N GLY A 210 -17.83 10.75 6.08
CA GLY A 210 -17.53 11.55 7.26
C GLY A 210 -16.91 10.74 8.41
N ASP A 211 -17.35 10.98 9.63
CA ASP A 211 -17.08 10.14 10.79
C ASP A 211 -17.96 8.87 10.79
N ALA A 212 -17.99 8.14 11.91
CA ALA A 212 -18.82 6.93 12.06
C ALA A 212 -20.33 7.21 11.96
N SER A 213 -20.78 8.44 12.26
CA SER A 213 -22.16 8.91 12.05
C SER A 213 -22.39 9.49 10.66
N ASN A 214 -21.35 9.44 9.80
CA ASN A 214 -21.29 10.06 8.50
C ASN A 214 -21.39 11.60 8.53
N ALA A 215 -21.18 12.23 9.68
CA ALA A 215 -21.06 13.68 9.81
C ALA A 215 -19.69 14.15 9.30
N GLU A 216 -19.57 15.41 8.84
CA GLU A 216 -18.29 15.90 8.31
C GLU A 216 -17.16 15.73 9.34
N PHE A 217 -16.10 15.03 8.93
CA PHE A 217 -14.95 14.82 9.81
C PHE A 217 -14.12 16.13 9.89
N PRO A 218 -13.89 16.68 11.09
CA PRO A 218 -13.14 17.92 11.22
C PRO A 218 -11.64 17.67 11.05
N TYR A 219 -11.02 18.33 10.06
CA TYR A 219 -9.57 18.37 9.89
C TYR A 219 -9.14 19.66 9.20
N TYR A 220 -7.86 20.00 9.31
CA TYR A 220 -7.30 21.16 8.62
C TYR A 220 -7.25 20.91 7.10
N LYS A 221 -8.03 21.68 6.33
CA LYS A 221 -7.96 21.71 4.86
C LYS A 221 -6.89 22.71 4.43
N ALA A 222 -5.84 22.26 3.77
CA ALA A 222 -4.75 23.14 3.37
C ALA A 222 -5.24 24.13 2.29
N LYS A 223 -4.76 25.38 2.37
CA LYS A 223 -5.03 26.42 1.36
C LYS A 223 -4.53 26.00 -0.03
N THR A 224 -3.38 25.35 -0.08
CA THR A 224 -2.75 24.84 -1.30
C THR A 224 -2.92 23.34 -1.39
N ALA A 225 -3.59 22.88 -2.45
CA ALA A 225 -3.89 21.48 -2.73
C ALA A 225 -3.95 21.26 -4.26
N ASN A 226 -3.66 20.05 -4.72
CA ASN A 226 -3.67 19.68 -6.14
C ASN A 226 -5.10 19.47 -6.67
N ARG A 227 -5.92 20.52 -6.72
CA ARG A 227 -7.33 20.44 -7.14
C ARG A 227 -7.53 19.99 -8.59
N GLU A 228 -6.51 20.16 -9.44
CA GLU A 228 -6.54 19.78 -10.86
C GLU A 228 -6.11 18.33 -11.10
N PHE A 229 -5.64 17.61 -10.07
CA PHE A 229 -5.12 16.25 -10.21
C PHE A 229 -6.11 15.33 -10.93
N VAL A 230 -7.37 15.32 -10.48
CA VAL A 230 -8.38 14.44 -11.05
C VAL A 230 -8.63 14.73 -12.52
N LEU A 231 -8.74 16.01 -12.90
CA LEU A 231 -8.95 16.40 -14.29
C LEU A 231 -7.80 15.93 -15.19
N LEU A 232 -6.56 16.18 -14.76
CA LEU A 232 -5.37 15.76 -15.52
C LEU A 232 -5.26 14.23 -15.60
N PHE A 233 -5.59 13.54 -14.51
CA PHE A 233 -5.55 12.09 -14.46
C PHE A 233 -6.60 11.46 -15.37
N GLU A 234 -7.84 11.95 -15.37
CA GLU A 234 -8.90 11.46 -16.27
C GLU A 234 -8.56 11.70 -17.74
N GLN A 235 -7.95 12.85 -18.07
CA GLN A 235 -7.44 13.11 -19.41
C GLN A 235 -6.33 12.13 -19.80
N LEU A 236 -5.37 11.88 -18.91
CA LEU A 236 -4.32 10.87 -19.14
C LEU A 236 -4.93 9.48 -19.41
N LEU A 237 -5.88 9.04 -18.58
CA LEU A 237 -6.54 7.75 -18.74
C LEU A 237 -7.30 7.63 -20.06
N ALA A 238 -7.97 8.70 -20.49
CA ALA A 238 -8.69 8.73 -21.77
C ALA A 238 -7.73 8.62 -22.97
N GLU A 239 -6.60 9.32 -22.95
CA GLU A 239 -5.58 9.22 -24.00
C GLU A 239 -4.92 7.82 -24.03
N LEU A 240 -4.63 7.24 -22.87
CA LEU A 240 -4.11 5.86 -22.78
C LEU A 240 -5.11 4.83 -23.33
N TRP A 241 -6.41 5.01 -23.04
CA TRP A 241 -7.46 4.16 -23.60
C TRP A 241 -7.58 4.28 -25.11
N GLN A 242 -7.53 5.51 -25.65
CA GLN A 242 -7.55 5.76 -27.08
C GLN A 242 -6.35 5.10 -27.78
N ALA A 243 -5.17 5.21 -27.17
CA ALA A 243 -3.95 4.58 -27.66
C ALA A 243 -4.07 3.05 -27.66
N TYR A 244 -4.63 2.47 -26.58
CA TYR A 244 -4.89 1.04 -26.49
C TYR A 244 -5.82 0.52 -27.60
N ILE A 245 -6.93 1.22 -27.89
CA ILE A 245 -7.84 0.86 -28.98
C ILE A 245 -7.11 0.92 -30.32
N ASN A 246 -6.44 2.04 -30.60
CA ASN A 246 -5.74 2.26 -31.86
C ASN A 246 -4.58 1.29 -32.07
N ALA A 247 -3.97 0.84 -30.99
CA ALA A 247 -2.97 -0.22 -31.01
C ALA A 247 -3.54 -1.60 -31.33
N ASN A 248 -4.80 -1.78 -31.70
CA ASN A 248 -5.27 -2.99 -32.41
C ASN A 248 -5.92 -2.67 -33.76
N ASN A 249 -6.02 -1.40 -34.13
CA ASN A 249 -6.61 -1.00 -35.39
C ASN A 249 -5.69 -1.40 -36.56
N THR A 250 -6.23 -2.22 -37.46
CA THR A 250 -5.62 -2.62 -38.73
C THR A 250 -6.14 -1.82 -39.92
N SER A 251 -7.17 -0.99 -39.69
CA SER A 251 -7.78 -0.10 -40.67
C SER A 251 -8.22 1.21 -39.99
N GLY A 252 -8.29 2.30 -40.77
CA GLY A 252 -8.57 3.65 -40.27
C GLY A 252 -7.31 4.44 -39.86
N ALA A 253 -7.50 5.73 -39.61
CA ALA A 253 -6.41 6.60 -39.15
C ALA A 253 -6.08 6.32 -37.68
N ASN A 254 -4.79 6.14 -37.37
CA ASN A 254 -4.33 6.03 -35.99
C ASN A 254 -4.29 7.44 -35.36
N THR A 255 -5.26 7.74 -34.49
CA THR A 255 -5.38 9.04 -33.80
C THR A 255 -4.58 9.13 -32.50
N THR A 256 -3.71 8.16 -32.23
CA THR A 256 -2.92 8.12 -30.98
C THR A 256 -1.94 9.27 -30.91
N ASP A 257 -2.07 10.11 -29.88
CA ASP A 257 -1.13 11.19 -29.58
C ASP A 257 -0.26 10.83 -28.37
N TYR A 258 0.89 10.19 -28.64
CA TYR A 258 1.86 9.85 -27.60
C TYR A 258 2.46 11.08 -26.91
N GLN A 259 2.55 12.22 -27.61
CA GLN A 259 3.08 13.45 -27.02
C GLN A 259 2.11 13.99 -25.97
N ARG A 260 0.81 13.95 -26.25
CA ARG A 260 -0.22 14.36 -25.28
C ARG A 260 -0.21 13.49 -24.01
N ILE A 261 0.02 12.18 -24.15
CA ILE A 261 0.18 11.27 -22.98
C ILE A 261 1.37 11.71 -22.11
N ILE A 262 2.52 11.99 -22.74
CA ILE A 262 3.74 12.45 -22.06
C ILE A 262 3.49 13.80 -21.38
N ASP A 263 2.83 14.75 -22.06
CA ASP A 263 2.53 16.07 -21.52
C ASP A 263 1.60 15.97 -20.29
N MET A 264 0.59 15.08 -20.31
CA MET A 264 -0.29 14.88 -19.16
C MET A 264 0.45 14.23 -17.98
N ALA A 265 1.24 13.18 -18.24
CA ALA A 265 2.07 12.56 -17.21
C ALA A 265 3.03 13.58 -16.58
N THR A 266 3.65 14.44 -17.39
CA THR A 266 4.55 15.51 -16.94
C THR A 266 3.83 16.51 -16.05
N LYS A 267 2.64 16.96 -16.43
CA LYS A 267 1.84 17.88 -15.59
C LYS A 267 1.47 17.24 -14.26
N ILE A 268 1.06 15.97 -14.26
CA ILE A 268 0.75 15.21 -13.04
C ILE A 268 2.00 15.12 -12.16
N ARG A 269 3.15 14.73 -12.72
CA ARG A 269 4.43 14.69 -12.00
C ARG A 269 4.74 16.02 -11.33
N GLN A 270 4.64 17.12 -12.07
CA GLN A 270 4.94 18.46 -11.56
C GLN A 270 4.07 18.84 -10.35
N ILE A 271 2.75 18.59 -10.40
CA ILE A 271 1.88 18.92 -9.27
C ILE A 271 2.14 18.02 -8.06
N LEU A 272 2.44 16.73 -8.25
CA LEU A 272 2.73 15.81 -7.15
C LEU A 272 4.07 16.16 -6.48
N LEU A 273 5.13 16.37 -7.27
CA LEU A 273 6.44 16.78 -6.76
C LEU A 273 6.42 18.15 -6.08
N ALA A 274 5.62 19.10 -6.59
CA ALA A 274 5.41 20.40 -5.94
C ALA A 274 4.82 20.27 -4.52
N ARG A 275 4.04 19.21 -4.24
CA ARG A 275 3.57 18.92 -2.87
C ARG A 275 4.65 18.26 -2.04
N ARG A 276 5.52 17.43 -2.61
CA ARG A 276 6.67 16.84 -1.90
C ARG A 276 7.78 17.83 -1.57
N GLY A 277 7.80 19.00 -2.23
CA GLY A 277 8.73 20.09 -1.95
C GLY A 277 10.04 19.98 -2.73
N GLY A 278 10.05 19.29 -3.86
CA GLY A 278 11.22 19.17 -4.74
C GLY A 278 10.80 19.17 -6.20
N ASN A 279 11.74 19.51 -7.09
CA ASN A 279 11.56 19.50 -8.55
C ASN A 279 12.47 18.45 -9.24
N GLY A 280 12.91 17.44 -8.49
CA GLY A 280 13.87 16.43 -8.96
C GLY A 280 13.32 15.01 -8.92
N THR A 281 14.13 14.05 -9.35
CA THR A 281 13.79 12.63 -9.29
C THR A 281 13.51 12.19 -7.86
N LEU A 282 12.36 11.55 -7.65
CA LEU A 282 11.97 10.95 -6.38
C LEU A 282 12.87 9.75 -6.10
N THR A 283 13.69 9.80 -5.05
CA THR A 283 14.59 8.71 -4.68
C THR A 283 14.52 8.42 -3.18
N LEU A 284 14.89 7.22 -2.76
CA LEU A 284 14.95 6.86 -1.34
C LEU A 284 15.83 7.82 -0.52
N GLN A 285 16.91 8.35 -1.10
CA GLN A 285 17.82 9.30 -0.43
C GLN A 285 17.12 10.62 -0.06
N ASN A 286 16.24 11.13 -0.92
CA ASN A 286 15.54 12.40 -0.66
C ASN A 286 14.15 12.20 -0.03
N TYR A 287 13.59 10.98 -0.12
CA TYR A 287 12.26 10.63 0.36
C TYR A 287 12.01 11.06 1.80
N ARG A 288 12.99 10.87 2.69
CA ARG A 288 12.86 11.19 4.13
C ARG A 288 12.64 12.66 4.45
N TYR A 289 13.11 13.55 3.56
CA TYR A 289 13.05 14.99 3.72
C TYR A 289 11.89 15.62 2.97
N MET A 290 11.28 14.83 2.08
CA MET A 290 10.11 15.27 1.34
C MET A 290 8.91 15.40 2.26
N ASN A 291 8.14 16.43 1.97
CA ASN A 291 6.87 16.65 2.61
C ASN A 291 5.90 15.51 2.25
N LEU A 292 5.06 15.12 3.20
CA LEU A 292 4.12 14.00 3.14
C LEU A 292 4.71 12.58 3.19
N SER A 293 6.03 12.36 3.05
CA SER A 293 6.58 10.99 3.02
C SER A 293 6.32 10.18 4.29
N ARG A 294 6.35 10.82 5.46
CA ARG A 294 6.01 10.18 6.73
C ARG A 294 4.52 9.80 6.80
N GLN A 295 3.65 10.69 6.33
CA GLN A 295 2.21 10.43 6.23
C GLN A 295 1.93 9.31 5.24
N GLU A 296 2.61 9.30 4.09
CA GLU A 296 2.50 8.26 3.08
C GLU A 296 2.88 6.90 3.63
N TYR A 297 4.07 6.75 4.21
CA TYR A 297 4.50 5.49 4.80
C TYR A 297 3.53 5.02 5.89
N ALA A 298 3.17 5.89 6.84
CA ALA A 298 2.29 5.51 7.94
C ALA A 298 0.89 5.11 7.44
N SER A 299 0.37 5.81 6.44
CA SER A 299 -0.96 5.53 5.87
C SER A 299 -0.96 4.25 5.05
N VAL A 300 0.05 4.04 4.19
CA VAL A 300 0.17 2.83 3.38
C VAL A 300 0.38 1.61 4.28
N GLY A 301 1.28 1.69 5.27
CA GLY A 301 1.47 0.60 6.22
C GLY A 301 0.20 0.22 6.98
N PHE A 302 -0.56 1.22 7.45
CA PHE A 302 -1.83 0.97 8.13
C PHE A 302 -2.89 0.36 7.20
N MET A 303 -3.07 0.91 6.00
CA MET A 303 -4.08 0.41 5.06
C MET A 303 -3.74 -0.97 4.51
N THR A 304 -2.47 -1.26 4.24
CA THR A 304 -2.04 -2.61 3.81
C THR A 304 -2.26 -3.64 4.92
N TRP A 305 -1.99 -3.28 6.18
CA TRP A 305 -2.25 -4.14 7.34
C TRP A 305 -3.72 -4.53 7.44
N LEU A 306 -4.64 -3.56 7.28
CA LEU A 306 -6.07 -3.82 7.30
C LEU A 306 -6.55 -4.60 6.08
N MET A 307 -6.07 -4.24 4.89
CA MET A 307 -6.45 -4.87 3.63
C MET A 307 -6.06 -6.35 3.61
N TYR A 308 -4.91 -6.71 4.19
CA TYR A 308 -4.46 -8.10 4.23
C TYR A 308 -5.49 -9.03 4.90
N ILE A 309 -6.08 -8.60 6.02
CA ILE A 309 -7.05 -9.42 6.75
C ILE A 309 -8.31 -9.72 5.95
N VAL A 310 -8.78 -8.78 5.14
CA VAL A 310 -9.98 -8.97 4.31
C VAL A 310 -9.66 -9.54 2.93
N SER A 311 -8.38 -9.60 2.54
CA SER A 311 -7.96 -10.12 1.23
C SER A 311 -8.24 -11.63 1.08
N THR A 312 -8.25 -12.36 2.19
CA THR A 312 -8.43 -13.81 2.26
C THR A 312 -9.42 -14.19 3.36
N ASP A 313 -9.80 -15.47 3.45
CA ASP A 313 -10.50 -16.02 4.60
C ASP A 313 -9.51 -16.19 5.77
N SER A 314 -9.07 -15.05 6.31
CA SER A 314 -8.12 -15.00 7.43
C SER A 314 -8.76 -15.56 8.72
N PRO A 315 -7.95 -15.91 9.73
CA PRO A 315 -8.45 -16.28 11.05
C PRO A 315 -9.52 -15.34 11.62
N LEU A 316 -9.35 -14.02 11.46
CA LEU A 316 -10.35 -13.04 11.88
C LEU A 316 -11.67 -13.17 11.09
N VAL A 317 -11.59 -13.28 9.76
CA VAL A 317 -12.78 -13.44 8.92
C VAL A 317 -13.53 -14.73 9.28
N ASN A 318 -12.80 -15.82 9.54
CA ASN A 318 -13.39 -17.09 9.94
C ASN A 318 -14.03 -17.03 11.33
N PHE A 319 -13.33 -16.44 12.31
CA PHE A 319 -13.87 -16.22 13.65
C PHE A 319 -15.19 -15.45 13.62
N LEU A 320 -15.27 -14.43 12.77
CA LEU A 320 -16.49 -13.64 12.60
C LEU A 320 -17.56 -14.33 11.75
N GLY A 321 -17.26 -15.44 11.06
CA GLY A 321 -18.18 -16.07 10.11
C GLY A 321 -18.52 -15.16 8.92
N CYS A 322 -17.54 -14.38 8.45
CA CYS A 322 -17.70 -13.37 7.40
C CYS A 322 -17.03 -13.75 6.06
N GLN A 323 -16.75 -15.04 5.84
CA GLN A 323 -16.13 -15.55 4.62
C GLN A 323 -16.94 -15.16 3.38
N ALA A 324 -16.25 -14.92 2.26
CA ALA A 324 -16.88 -14.60 0.98
C ALA A 324 -15.89 -14.82 -0.18
N ASN A 325 -16.33 -14.61 -1.43
CA ASN A 325 -15.48 -14.82 -2.59
C ASN A 325 -14.49 -13.66 -2.80
N THR A 326 -14.90 -12.45 -2.43
CA THR A 326 -14.10 -11.23 -2.65
C THR A 326 -13.80 -10.49 -1.36
N ALA A 327 -12.72 -9.70 -1.37
CA ALA A 327 -12.35 -8.88 -0.22
C ALA A 327 -13.42 -7.84 0.15
N SER A 328 -14.13 -7.31 -0.85
CA SER A 328 -15.20 -6.34 -0.62
C SER A 328 -16.42 -6.96 0.05
N GLU A 329 -16.81 -8.18 -0.32
CA GLU A 329 -17.90 -8.91 0.33
C GLU A 329 -17.54 -9.30 1.76
N ARG A 330 -16.29 -9.71 2.02
CA ARG A 330 -15.81 -9.96 3.40
C ARG A 330 -15.90 -8.69 4.24
N LEU A 331 -15.45 -7.55 3.70
CA LEU A 331 -15.56 -6.27 4.39
C LEU A 331 -17.02 -5.87 4.63
N ASP A 332 -17.92 -6.07 3.67
CA ASP A 332 -19.35 -5.79 3.81
C ASP A 332 -20.00 -6.65 4.89
N ASN A 333 -19.66 -7.95 4.94
CA ASN A 333 -20.12 -8.87 5.99
C ASN A 333 -19.64 -8.45 7.38
N ILE A 334 -18.36 -8.08 7.51
CA ILE A 334 -17.82 -7.52 8.77
C ILE A 334 -18.55 -6.22 9.12
N GLY A 335 -18.76 -5.34 8.14
CA GLY A 335 -19.48 -4.08 8.30
C GLY A 335 -20.88 -4.26 8.87
N LYS A 336 -21.64 -5.23 8.34
CA LYS A 336 -22.98 -5.59 8.85
C LYS A 336 -22.93 -6.03 10.32
N LYS A 337 -21.91 -6.81 10.72
CA LYS A 337 -21.76 -7.26 12.11
C LYS A 337 -21.49 -6.12 13.09
N VAL A 338 -20.73 -5.11 12.66
CA VAL A 338 -20.37 -3.97 13.52
C VAL A 338 -21.35 -2.79 13.40
N GLY A 339 -22.37 -2.92 12.55
CA GLY A 339 -23.38 -1.88 12.31
C GLY A 339 -22.88 -0.71 11.45
N LEU A 340 -21.82 -0.89 10.66
CA LEU A 340 -21.27 0.14 9.76
C LEU A 340 -21.02 -0.44 8.37
N GLU A 341 -21.83 -0.03 7.40
CA GLU A 341 -21.70 -0.54 6.02
C GLU A 341 -20.42 -0.06 5.33
N ALA A 342 -19.83 -0.95 4.54
CA ALA A 342 -18.72 -0.65 3.65
C ALA A 342 -19.15 0.25 2.48
N HIS A 343 -18.18 0.80 1.77
CA HIS A 343 -18.48 1.53 0.54
C HIS A 343 -19.05 0.58 -0.54
N LYS A 344 -20.12 0.99 -1.24
CA LYS A 344 -20.76 0.17 -2.30
C LYS A 344 -19.85 -0.11 -3.50
N LYS A 345 -18.76 0.65 -3.60
CA LYS A 345 -17.71 0.51 -4.64
C LYS A 345 -16.41 -0.07 -4.10
N SER A 346 -16.42 -0.69 -2.91
CA SER A 346 -15.20 -1.22 -2.28
C SER A 346 -14.41 -2.17 -3.16
N GLN A 347 -15.07 -3.02 -3.97
CA GLN A 347 -14.36 -3.92 -4.88
C GLN A 347 -13.51 -3.16 -5.90
N ALA A 348 -14.08 -2.16 -6.57
CA ALA A 348 -13.37 -1.34 -7.54
C ALA A 348 -12.22 -0.55 -6.88
N LEU A 349 -12.39 -0.10 -5.64
CA LEU A 349 -11.36 0.60 -4.89
C LEU A 349 -10.20 -0.34 -4.50
N PHE A 350 -10.50 -1.57 -4.06
CA PHE A 350 -9.48 -2.58 -3.75
C PHE A 350 -8.69 -2.99 -4.99
N ASP A 351 -9.37 -3.30 -6.09
CA ASP A 351 -8.73 -3.75 -7.34
C ASP A 351 -7.87 -2.63 -7.98
N MET A 352 -8.22 -1.37 -7.75
CA MET A 352 -7.52 -0.22 -8.32
C MET A 352 -6.32 0.26 -7.48
N ALA A 353 -6.30 -0.01 -6.17
CA ALA A 353 -5.37 0.63 -5.24
C ALA A 353 -3.89 0.40 -5.59
N ALA A 354 -3.49 -0.86 -5.80
CA ALA A 354 -2.10 -1.20 -6.13
C ALA A 354 -1.70 -0.75 -7.56
N PRO A 355 -2.47 -1.06 -8.62
CA PRO A 355 -2.18 -0.56 -9.97
C PRO A 355 -2.03 0.95 -10.05
N MET A 356 -2.93 1.71 -9.40
CA MET A 356 -2.87 3.17 -9.41
C MET A 356 -1.64 3.71 -8.66
N ALA A 357 -1.22 3.04 -7.58
CA ALA A 357 0.02 3.38 -6.88
C ALA A 357 1.26 3.17 -7.76
N THR A 358 1.30 2.05 -8.50
CA THR A 358 2.38 1.77 -9.46
C THR A 358 2.45 2.85 -10.54
N ILE A 359 1.32 3.18 -11.18
CA ILE A 359 1.27 4.20 -12.25
C ILE A 359 1.74 5.56 -11.73
N LEU A 360 1.19 6.03 -10.61
CA LEU A 360 1.56 7.36 -10.09
C LEU A 360 3.00 7.40 -9.61
N ARG A 361 3.54 6.31 -9.03
CA ARG A 361 4.97 6.22 -8.69
C ARG A 361 5.85 6.32 -9.93
N ASN A 362 5.51 5.61 -11.02
CA ASN A 362 6.25 5.67 -12.27
C ASN A 362 6.21 7.08 -12.90
N ILE A 363 5.08 7.78 -12.76
CA ILE A 363 4.96 9.19 -13.15
C ILE A 363 5.87 10.07 -12.28
N GLU A 364 5.83 9.94 -10.94
CA GLU A 364 6.66 10.75 -10.04
C GLU A 364 8.17 10.52 -10.26
N PHE A 365 8.57 9.27 -10.52
CA PHE A 365 9.95 8.90 -10.84
C PHE A 365 10.43 9.49 -12.19
N GLY A 366 9.50 9.82 -13.08
CA GLY A 366 9.78 10.35 -14.42
C GLY A 366 10.02 9.26 -15.47
N THR A 367 9.51 8.04 -15.27
CA THR A 367 9.60 6.95 -16.25
C THR A 367 9.00 7.37 -17.60
N PHE A 368 7.94 8.18 -17.56
CA PHE A 368 7.28 8.75 -18.74
C PHE A 368 8.05 9.90 -19.42
N GLU A 369 9.23 10.29 -18.92
CA GLU A 369 9.98 11.47 -19.38
C GLU A 369 11.46 11.20 -19.68
N LEU A 370 12.09 10.23 -19.01
CA LEU A 370 13.56 10.13 -18.93
C LEU A 370 14.22 9.09 -19.84
N THR A 371 13.47 8.15 -20.43
CA THR A 371 14.03 7.14 -21.37
C THR A 371 13.13 7.01 -22.59
N ALA A 372 13.62 7.40 -23.77
CA ALA A 372 12.90 7.34 -25.06
C ALA A 372 11.36 7.31 -24.92
N PRO A 373 10.74 8.37 -24.38
CA PRO A 373 9.46 8.23 -23.65
C PRO A 373 8.30 7.73 -24.50
N SER A 374 8.30 8.12 -25.78
CA SER A 374 7.34 7.66 -26.77
C SER A 374 7.54 6.18 -27.16
N VAL A 375 8.75 5.63 -27.01
CA VAL A 375 9.07 4.24 -27.29
C VAL A 375 8.61 3.35 -26.14
N TRP A 376 8.93 3.69 -24.89
CA TRP A 376 8.50 2.87 -23.75
C TRP A 376 6.97 2.79 -23.65
N ILE A 377 6.27 3.94 -23.68
CA ILE A 377 4.80 3.93 -23.59
C ILE A 377 4.16 3.23 -24.79
N ARG A 378 4.76 3.35 -25.98
CA ARG A 378 4.34 2.62 -27.17
C ARG A 378 4.50 1.12 -26.97
N ASN A 379 5.65 0.65 -26.48
CA ASN A 379 5.88 -0.76 -26.23
C ASN A 379 4.88 -1.32 -25.21
N VAL A 380 4.63 -0.60 -24.11
CA VAL A 380 3.59 -0.95 -23.13
C VAL A 380 2.24 -1.13 -23.82
N ILE A 381 1.82 -0.16 -24.63
CA ILE A 381 0.54 -0.19 -25.35
C ILE A 381 0.49 -1.29 -26.42
N GLU A 382 1.60 -1.55 -27.11
CA GLU A 382 1.71 -2.54 -28.20
C GLU A 382 1.99 -3.96 -27.69
N SER A 383 2.31 -4.13 -26.41
CA SER A 383 2.55 -5.43 -25.76
C SER A 383 1.37 -6.41 -25.89
N GLN A 384 0.16 -5.90 -26.17
CA GLN A 384 -1.02 -6.69 -26.46
C GLN A 384 -1.00 -7.41 -27.82
N ARG A 385 -0.24 -6.92 -28.81
CA ARG A 385 -0.30 -7.39 -30.21
C ARG A 385 0.41 -8.72 -30.43
N GLY A 386 1.40 -9.08 -29.60
CA GLY A 386 2.23 -10.27 -29.81
C GLY A 386 2.80 -10.33 -31.22
N LEU A 387 3.59 -9.33 -31.62
CA LEU A 387 4.16 -9.25 -32.96
C LEU A 387 4.95 -10.53 -33.31
N PRO A 388 4.84 -11.07 -34.54
CA PRO A 388 5.56 -12.29 -34.91
C PRO A 388 7.06 -12.15 -34.68
N GLY A 389 7.63 -13.00 -33.82
CA GLY A 389 9.06 -13.01 -33.50
C GLY A 389 9.50 -12.02 -32.41
N VAL A 390 8.57 -11.27 -31.79
CA VAL A 390 8.86 -10.37 -30.67
C VAL A 390 8.02 -10.78 -29.47
N THR A 391 8.67 -11.33 -28.44
CA THR A 391 8.02 -11.56 -27.13
C THR A 391 7.98 -10.22 -26.40
N PRO A 392 6.78 -9.70 -26.03
CA PRO A 392 6.68 -8.49 -25.24
C PRO A 392 7.38 -8.68 -23.88
N ASP A 393 8.04 -7.63 -23.39
CA ASP A 393 8.61 -7.64 -22.04
C ASP A 393 7.48 -7.88 -21.02
N PRO A 394 7.60 -8.87 -20.12
CA PRO A 394 6.62 -9.09 -19.05
C PRO A 394 6.29 -7.81 -18.26
N ALA A 395 7.27 -6.95 -18.00
CA ALA A 395 7.06 -5.70 -17.27
C ALA A 395 6.20 -4.69 -18.06
N GLU A 396 6.36 -4.64 -19.39
CA GLU A 396 5.53 -3.79 -20.26
C GLU A 396 4.08 -4.30 -20.31
N ARG A 397 3.90 -5.63 -20.33
CA ARG A 397 2.58 -6.25 -20.28
C ARG A 397 1.88 -6.02 -18.94
N ASP A 398 2.59 -6.16 -17.83
CA ASP A 398 2.04 -5.90 -16.50
C ASP A 398 1.65 -4.43 -16.32
N ALA A 399 2.47 -3.50 -16.82
CA ALA A 399 2.13 -2.08 -16.84
C ALA A 399 0.85 -1.79 -17.65
N LEU A 400 0.64 -2.48 -18.78
CA LEU A 400 -0.61 -2.36 -19.55
C LEU A 400 -1.80 -2.89 -18.76
N LEU A 401 -1.67 -4.04 -18.09
CA LEU A 401 -2.73 -4.61 -17.25
C LEU A 401 -3.09 -3.67 -16.10
N ASP A 402 -2.11 -3.04 -15.47
CA ASP A 402 -2.32 -2.02 -14.43
C ASP A 402 -3.13 -0.84 -14.98
N ILE A 403 -2.73 -0.28 -16.13
CA ILE A 403 -3.44 0.83 -16.80
C ILE A 403 -4.90 0.47 -17.07
N LEU A 404 -5.15 -0.70 -17.65
CA LEU A 404 -6.51 -1.15 -17.98
C LEU A 404 -7.34 -1.41 -16.72
N THR A 405 -6.73 -1.95 -15.67
CA THR A 405 -7.38 -2.17 -14.36
C THR A 405 -7.81 -0.84 -13.75
N VAL A 406 -6.93 0.18 -13.78
CA VAL A 406 -7.26 1.52 -13.30
C VAL A 406 -8.38 2.14 -14.11
N ILE A 407 -8.30 2.13 -15.46
CA ILE A 407 -9.36 2.71 -16.31
C ILE A 407 -10.72 2.09 -15.97
N ASN A 408 -10.81 0.76 -15.95
CA ASN A 408 -12.05 0.04 -15.72
C ASN A 408 -12.65 0.31 -14.33
N ASN A 409 -11.81 0.34 -13.30
CA ASN A 409 -12.27 0.49 -11.92
C ASN A 409 -12.48 1.95 -11.52
N TRP A 410 -11.77 2.89 -12.15
CA TRP A 410 -12.03 4.33 -12.00
C TRP A 410 -13.44 4.68 -12.46
N GLU A 411 -13.85 4.26 -13.67
CA GLU A 411 -15.22 4.49 -14.17
C GLU A 411 -16.29 3.91 -13.24
N LYS A 412 -16.03 2.74 -12.64
CA LYS A 412 -16.95 2.10 -11.70
C LYS A 412 -17.05 2.84 -10.36
N ALA A 413 -15.95 3.42 -9.89
CA ALA A 413 -15.86 4.08 -8.59
C ALA A 413 -16.34 5.54 -8.62
N THR A 414 -16.02 6.29 -9.67
CA THR A 414 -16.40 7.71 -9.80
C THR A 414 -17.67 7.92 -10.61
N GLY A 415 -18.00 6.99 -11.50
CA GLY A 415 -19.10 7.12 -12.46
C GLY A 415 -18.75 7.93 -13.71
N HIS A 416 -17.56 8.54 -13.76
CA HIS A 416 -17.07 9.26 -14.94
C HIS A 416 -16.67 8.26 -16.03
N LYS A 417 -17.08 8.51 -17.26
CA LYS A 417 -16.77 7.74 -18.47
C LYS A 417 -15.42 8.19 -19.03
N ILE A 418 -14.42 7.36 -18.86
CA ILE A 418 -13.08 7.52 -19.45
C ILE A 418 -13.06 7.02 -20.89
N LYS A 419 -13.78 5.93 -21.16
CA LYS A 419 -13.81 5.29 -22.49
C LYS A 419 -14.63 6.06 -23.51
N ASN A 420 -15.49 6.97 -23.04
CA ASN A 420 -16.27 7.89 -23.84
C ASN A 420 -16.45 9.21 -23.06
N PRO A 421 -15.43 10.08 -23.07
CA PRO A 421 -15.41 11.29 -22.23
C PRO A 421 -16.50 12.30 -22.60
N GLU A 422 -17.00 12.28 -23.84
CA GLU A 422 -18.13 13.12 -24.28
C GLU A 422 -19.44 12.81 -23.53
N ALA A 423 -19.55 11.63 -22.92
CA ALA A 423 -20.71 11.24 -22.12
C ALA A 423 -20.65 11.78 -20.67
N ASN A 424 -19.60 12.49 -20.27
CA ASN A 424 -19.49 13.05 -18.92
C ASN A 424 -20.27 14.35 -18.77
N ILE A 425 -21.07 14.45 -17.71
CA ILE A 425 -21.72 15.70 -17.30
C ILE A 425 -20.70 16.51 -16.48
N THR A 426 -20.49 17.78 -16.83
CA THR A 426 -19.57 18.71 -16.14
C THR A 426 -19.96 18.93 -14.68
N GLY A 427 -19.27 18.29 -13.74
CA GLY A 427 -19.48 18.42 -12.30
C GLY A 427 -18.22 18.13 -11.48
N THR A 428 -18.22 18.49 -10.19
CA THR A 428 -17.08 18.26 -9.28
C THR A 428 -16.88 16.78 -8.96
N VAL A 429 -15.66 16.26 -9.15
CA VAL A 429 -15.35 14.83 -9.01
C VAL A 429 -15.24 14.43 -7.54
N ARG A 430 -16.07 13.48 -7.11
CA ARG A 430 -15.94 12.77 -5.83
C ARG A 430 -16.25 11.29 -6.07
N VAL A 431 -15.56 10.40 -5.36
CA VAL A 431 -16.01 9.00 -5.27
C VAL A 431 -17.46 9.04 -4.78
N GLN A 432 -18.36 8.43 -5.55
CA GLN A 432 -19.79 8.56 -5.29
C GLN A 432 -20.12 7.97 -3.93
N SER A 433 -20.69 8.80 -3.04
CA SER A 433 -21.12 8.33 -1.73
C SER A 433 -22.21 7.28 -1.85
N ASN A 434 -22.33 6.40 -0.84
CA ASN A 434 -23.35 5.37 -0.78
C ASN A 434 -24.76 5.98 -0.92
N GLY A 435 -25.37 5.84 -2.11
CA GLY A 435 -26.81 6.10 -2.31
C GLY A 435 -27.24 7.55 -2.53
N ALA A 436 -26.34 8.49 -2.81
CA ALA A 436 -26.79 9.82 -3.22
C ALA A 436 -27.36 9.78 -4.66
N ARG A 437 -28.70 9.78 -4.78
CA ARG A 437 -29.33 10.37 -5.97
C ARG A 437 -28.86 11.82 -6.02
N VAL A 438 -28.09 12.17 -7.05
CA VAL A 438 -27.87 13.57 -7.42
C VAL A 438 -29.25 14.16 -7.62
N ASN A 439 -29.68 15.05 -6.74
CA ASN A 439 -30.88 15.85 -6.97
C ASN A 439 -30.41 16.99 -7.88
N PRO A 440 -30.82 17.03 -9.17
CA PRO A 440 -30.31 18.02 -10.13
C PRO A 440 -30.87 19.43 -9.91
N ALA A 441 -31.52 19.68 -8.78
CA ALA A 441 -32.00 20.98 -8.37
C ALA A 441 -31.27 21.38 -7.10
N LEU A 442 -30.17 22.12 -7.27
CA LEU A 442 -29.73 23.25 -6.45
C LEU A 442 -28.35 23.68 -6.98
N ASN A 443 -28.37 24.61 -7.93
CA ASN A 443 -27.25 25.47 -8.29
C ASN A 443 -26.95 26.45 -7.17
#